data_AF-A0A8B3RJS1-F1
#
_entry.id   AF-A0A8B3RJS1-F1
#
_cell.length_a   1.000
_cell.length_b   1.000
_cell.length_c   1.000
_cell.angle_alpha   90.00
_cell.angle_beta   90.00
_cell.angle_gamma   90.00
#
_symmetry.space_group_name_H-M   'P 1'
#
loop_
_entity.id
_entity.type
_entity.pdbx_description
1 polymer ?
#
loop_
_entity_poly.entity_id
_entity_poly.type
_entity_poly.pdbx_seq_one_letter_code
_entity_poly.pdbx_strand_id
1 'polypeptide(L)'
;MRYLAGIWRLAIAALCFIGTSPAWHAVSLWAFLMYQIGFIAGIVMLWSGCASILRGVQPPALLRGFVLTYAFSLAAVHFFVTPAAEFGMPAQQVIPLSAQVLALIVVGMLAVDFFAFEPHRAFKPVYPLVWLVYLPLYAAFAIARAYWFPHSGPTANAYPYDYLIITQFTWGGAGVACLKIVAIYLAVGVVLCLFDRALPAKSAAE
;
A
#
# COMPACT_ATOMS: atom_id res chain seq x y z
N MET A 1 -21.99 10.22 -12.72
CA MET A 1 -20.73 9.48 -12.46
C MET A 1 -20.02 9.92 -11.18
N ARG A 2 -19.89 11.22 -10.90
CA ARG A 2 -19.22 11.75 -9.69
C ARG A 2 -19.63 11.12 -8.35
N TYR A 3 -20.93 10.95 -8.09
CA TYR A 3 -21.41 10.33 -6.83
C TYR A 3 -21.04 8.84 -6.75
N LEU A 4 -21.06 8.13 -7.87
CA LEU A 4 -20.64 6.73 -7.95
C LEU A 4 -19.15 6.59 -7.61
N ALA A 5 -18.29 7.41 -8.22
CA ALA A 5 -16.86 7.46 -7.91
C ALA A 5 -16.61 7.82 -6.44
N GLY A 6 -17.38 8.77 -5.90
CA GLY A 6 -17.32 9.15 -4.49
C GLY A 6 -17.66 7.99 -3.55
N ILE A 7 -18.80 7.33 -3.76
CA ILE A 7 -19.24 6.17 -2.97
C ILE A 7 -18.25 5.01 -3.10
N TRP A 8 -17.73 4.75 -4.30
CA TRP A 8 -16.72 3.73 -4.56
C TRP A 8 -15.47 3.94 -3.70
N ARG A 9 -14.94 5.16 -3.69
CA ARG A 9 -13.75 5.53 -2.91
C ARG A 9 -14.01 5.48 -1.40
N LEU A 10 -15.19 5.88 -0.95
CA LEU A 10 -15.60 5.72 0.45
C LEU A 10 -15.70 4.25 0.85
N ALA A 11 -16.17 3.37 -0.04
CA ALA A 11 -16.18 1.93 0.20
C ALA A 11 -14.76 1.37 0.31
N ILE A 12 -13.84 1.77 -0.59
CA ILE A 12 -12.41 1.41 -0.47
C ILE A 12 -11.86 1.87 0.87
N ALA A 13 -12.13 3.12 1.26
CA ALA A 13 -11.66 3.67 2.53
C ALA A 13 -12.15 2.85 3.74
N ALA A 14 -13.44 2.49 3.76
CA ALA A 14 -14.01 1.65 4.81
C ALA A 14 -13.32 0.28 4.87
N LEU A 15 -13.11 -0.39 3.74
CA LEU A 15 -12.42 -1.68 3.69
C LEU A 15 -10.96 -1.56 4.12
N CYS A 16 -10.26 -0.48 3.77
CA CYS A 16 -8.92 -0.20 4.28
C CYS A 16 -8.91 -0.10 5.81
N PHE A 17 -9.84 0.64 6.41
CA PHE A 17 -9.90 0.77 7.87
C PHE A 17 -10.27 -0.53 8.57
N ILE A 18 -11.23 -1.29 8.02
CA ILE A 18 -11.57 -2.64 8.48
C ILE A 18 -10.33 -3.55 8.40
N GLY A 19 -9.59 -3.47 7.29
CA GLY A 19 -8.31 -4.16 7.08
C GLY A 19 -7.25 -3.84 8.11
N THR A 20 -7.17 -2.58 8.54
CA THR A 20 -6.20 -2.15 9.54
C THR A 20 -6.65 -2.32 10.99
N SER A 21 -7.93 -2.63 11.23
CA SER A 21 -8.50 -2.73 12.57
C SER A 21 -7.75 -3.68 13.53
N PRO A 22 -7.15 -4.81 13.09
CA PRO A 22 -6.33 -5.63 14.01
C PRO A 22 -5.15 -4.86 14.62
N ALA A 23 -4.52 -3.96 13.86
CA ALA A 23 -3.38 -3.17 14.34
C ALA A 23 -3.78 -2.10 15.35
N TRP A 24 -5.07 -1.75 15.43
CA TRP A 24 -5.58 -0.77 16.38
C TRP A 24 -5.60 -1.36 17.80
N HIS A 25 -5.72 -2.68 17.90
CA HIS A 25 -5.68 -3.42 19.17
C HIS A 25 -4.30 -4.03 19.44
N ALA A 26 -3.55 -4.38 18.40
CA ALA A 26 -2.20 -4.95 18.51
C ALA A 26 -1.19 -4.02 17.81
N VAL A 27 -0.58 -3.13 18.59
CA VAL A 27 0.33 -2.08 18.07
C VAL A 27 1.53 -2.66 17.32
N SER A 28 1.97 -3.88 17.65
CA SER A 28 3.07 -4.56 16.97
C SER A 28 2.80 -4.78 15.47
N LEU A 29 1.53 -4.93 15.06
CA LEU A 29 1.15 -5.14 13.66
C LEU A 29 1.43 -3.92 12.77
N TRP A 30 1.54 -2.71 13.34
CA TRP A 30 1.97 -1.51 12.59
C TRP A 30 3.42 -1.62 12.07
N ALA A 31 4.20 -2.61 12.54
CA ALA A 31 5.50 -2.90 11.98
C ALA A 31 5.43 -3.45 10.54
N PHE A 32 4.33 -4.09 10.16
CA PHE A 32 4.12 -4.58 8.80
C PHE A 32 3.78 -3.44 7.84
N LEU A 33 4.43 -3.44 6.68
CA LEU A 33 4.22 -2.42 5.66
C LEU A 33 2.75 -2.41 5.17
N MET A 34 2.13 -3.59 5.06
CA MET A 34 0.73 -3.72 4.64
C MET A 34 -0.24 -2.88 5.48
N TYR A 35 -0.07 -2.85 6.81
CA TYR A 35 -0.96 -2.08 7.68
C TYR A 35 -0.76 -0.56 7.52
N GLN A 36 0.49 -0.11 7.35
CA GLN A 36 0.80 1.30 7.11
C GLN A 36 0.22 1.77 5.78
N ILE A 37 0.42 0.99 4.71
CA ILE A 37 -0.09 1.32 3.38
C ILE A 37 -1.61 1.23 3.34
N GLY A 38 -2.22 0.22 3.96
CA GLY A 38 -3.68 0.12 4.09
C GLY A 38 -4.28 1.35 4.78
N PHE A 39 -3.64 1.83 5.85
CA PHE A 39 -4.12 3.02 6.57
C PHE A 39 -3.98 4.29 5.75
N ILE A 40 -2.82 4.51 5.12
CA ILE A 40 -2.59 5.66 4.23
C ILE A 40 -3.58 5.62 3.06
N ALA A 41 -3.79 4.45 2.44
CA ALA A 41 -4.77 4.26 1.38
C ALA A 41 -6.18 4.62 1.86
N GLY A 42 -6.56 4.18 3.07
CA GLY A 42 -7.83 4.54 3.69
C GLY A 42 -8.04 6.05 3.79
N ILE A 43 -7.04 6.78 4.28
CA ILE A 43 -7.09 8.25 4.38
C ILE A 43 -7.21 8.91 3.00
N VAL A 44 -6.39 8.48 2.03
CA VAL A 44 -6.37 9.05 0.68
C VAL A 44 -7.69 8.80 -0.04
N MET A 45 -8.26 7.61 0.10
CA MET A 45 -9.54 7.25 -0.49
C MET A 45 -10.71 7.94 0.20
N LEU A 46 -10.65 8.15 1.52
CA LEU A 46 -11.63 8.94 2.26
C LEU A 46 -11.64 10.39 1.76
N TRP A 47 -10.46 11.01 1.65
CA TRP A 47 -10.32 12.36 1.08
C TRP A 47 -10.86 12.40 -0.36
N SER A 48 -10.41 11.49 -1.22
CA SER A 48 -10.84 11.41 -2.62
C SER A 48 -12.35 11.20 -2.77
N GLY A 49 -12.96 10.37 -1.92
CA GLY A 49 -14.41 10.13 -1.88
C GLY A 49 -15.20 11.37 -1.47
N CYS A 50 -14.79 12.02 -0.36
CA CYS A 50 -15.39 13.27 0.11
C CYS A 50 -15.24 14.39 -0.93
N ALA A 51 -14.06 14.54 -1.53
CA ALA A 51 -13.79 15.53 -2.57
C ALA A 51 -14.70 15.32 -3.80
N SER A 52 -14.87 14.06 -4.24
CA SER A 52 -15.79 13.73 -5.32
C SER A 52 -17.23 14.14 -4.99
N ILE A 53 -17.74 13.87 -3.78
CA ILE A 53 -19.13 14.18 -3.41
C ILE A 53 -19.35 15.69 -3.16
N LEU A 54 -18.40 16.35 -2.51
CA LEU A 54 -18.52 17.75 -2.07
C LEU A 54 -18.01 18.77 -3.10
N ARG A 55 -17.50 18.33 -4.26
CA ARG A 55 -16.74 19.17 -5.21
C ARG A 55 -15.49 19.79 -4.57
N GLY A 56 -14.87 19.04 -3.66
CA GLY A 56 -13.64 19.44 -3.00
C GLY A 56 -12.40 19.22 -3.88
N VAL A 57 -11.26 19.69 -3.38
CA VAL A 57 -9.95 19.45 -4.00
C VAL A 57 -9.59 17.98 -3.84
N GLN A 58 -9.26 17.31 -4.94
CA GLN A 58 -8.79 15.92 -4.93
C GLN A 58 -7.37 15.81 -4.34
N PRO A 59 -6.99 14.66 -3.75
CA PRO A 59 -5.62 14.48 -3.29
C PRO A 59 -4.62 14.64 -4.44
N PRO A 60 -3.42 15.16 -4.16
CA PRO A 60 -2.41 15.37 -5.19
C PRO A 60 -2.04 14.06 -5.88
N ALA A 61 -1.75 14.11 -7.18
CA ALA A 61 -1.44 12.93 -7.99
C ALA A 61 -0.23 12.14 -7.43
N LEU A 62 0.71 12.83 -6.78
CA LEU A 62 1.83 12.20 -6.08
C LEU A 62 1.35 11.22 -5.00
N LEU A 63 0.34 11.60 -4.20
CA LEU A 63 -0.15 10.80 -3.08
C LEU A 63 -1.04 9.65 -3.56
N ARG A 64 -1.86 9.88 -4.60
CA ARG A 64 -2.68 8.84 -5.21
C ARG A 64 -1.82 7.76 -5.88
N GLY A 65 -0.85 8.17 -6.69
CA GLY A 65 0.09 7.24 -7.31
C GLY A 65 0.99 6.52 -6.30
N PHE A 66 1.31 7.14 -5.16
CA PHE A 66 1.99 6.47 -4.04
C PHE A 66 1.15 5.30 -3.51
N VAL A 67 -0.12 5.54 -3.18
CA VAL A 67 -1.02 4.49 -2.66
C VAL A 67 -1.18 3.35 -3.65
N LEU A 68 -1.40 3.66 -4.93
CA LEU A 68 -1.52 2.64 -5.97
C LEU A 68 -0.24 1.82 -6.11
N THR A 69 0.92 2.50 -6.20
CA THR A 69 2.21 1.83 -6.34
C THR A 69 2.46 0.87 -5.19
N TYR A 70 2.24 1.31 -3.95
CA TYR A 70 2.50 0.48 -2.78
C TYR A 70 1.48 -0.67 -2.65
N ALA A 71 0.20 -0.42 -2.90
CA ALA A 71 -0.83 -1.47 -2.86
C ALA A 71 -0.57 -2.58 -3.89
N PHE A 72 -0.29 -2.21 -5.15
CA PHE A 72 0.04 -3.19 -6.20
C PHE A 72 1.37 -3.88 -5.95
N SER A 73 2.38 -3.17 -5.44
CA SER A 73 3.69 -3.75 -5.17
C SER A 73 3.64 -4.74 -4.01
N LEU A 74 2.86 -4.49 -2.97
CA LEU A 74 2.66 -5.45 -1.88
C LEU A 74 2.04 -6.76 -2.40
N ALA A 75 1.01 -6.65 -3.25
CA ALA A 75 0.43 -7.81 -3.91
C ALA A 75 1.45 -8.53 -4.81
N ALA A 76 2.23 -7.79 -5.61
CA ALA A 76 3.25 -8.37 -6.47
C ALA A 76 4.36 -9.08 -5.68
N VAL A 77 4.86 -8.48 -4.59
CA VAL A 77 5.87 -9.10 -3.73
C VAL A 77 5.34 -10.40 -3.12
N HIS A 78 4.08 -10.42 -2.68
CA HIS A 78 3.45 -11.63 -2.15
C HIS A 78 3.42 -12.79 -3.14
N PHE A 79 3.05 -12.52 -4.41
CA PHE A 79 2.94 -13.56 -5.42
C PHE A 79 4.27 -13.95 -6.08
N PHE A 80 5.22 -13.02 -6.22
CA PHE A 80 6.43 -13.23 -7.03
C PHE A 80 7.72 -13.36 -6.23
N VAL A 81 7.77 -12.93 -4.97
CA VAL A 81 9.02 -12.94 -4.17
C VAL A 81 8.91 -13.92 -3.01
N THR A 82 7.98 -13.68 -2.11
CA THR A 82 7.77 -14.51 -0.93
C THR A 82 6.35 -14.27 -0.42
N PRO A 83 5.65 -15.30 0.05
CA PRO A 83 4.41 -15.11 0.79
C PRO A 83 4.68 -14.18 1.97
N ALA A 84 4.19 -12.94 1.91
CA ALA A 84 4.43 -12.00 2.98
C ALA A 84 3.74 -12.49 4.27
N ALA A 85 4.50 -12.57 5.36
CA ALA A 85 4.04 -13.11 6.66
C ALA A 85 2.78 -12.41 7.19
N GLU A 86 2.61 -11.14 6.83
CA GLU A 86 1.43 -10.32 7.13
C GLU A 86 0.11 -10.87 6.56
N PHE A 87 0.15 -11.70 5.51
CA PHE A 87 -1.05 -12.36 4.97
C PHE A 87 -1.49 -13.60 5.74
N GLY A 88 -0.60 -14.15 6.57
CA GLY A 88 -0.92 -15.24 7.51
C GLY A 88 -1.48 -14.73 8.86
N MET A 89 -1.63 -13.42 9.03
CA MET A 89 -2.17 -12.83 10.25
C MET A 89 -3.67 -13.11 10.40
N PRO A 90 -4.17 -13.18 11.66
CA PRO A 90 -5.56 -13.54 11.93
C PRO A 90 -6.56 -12.63 11.21
N ALA A 91 -7.73 -13.20 10.93
CA ALA A 91 -8.83 -12.51 10.28
C ALA A 91 -9.26 -11.26 11.08
N GLN A 92 -9.90 -10.35 10.36
CA GLN A 92 -10.37 -9.09 10.92
C GLN A 92 -11.61 -9.36 11.76
N GLN A 93 -11.81 -8.59 12.83
CA GLN A 93 -12.91 -8.86 13.77
C GLN A 93 -14.28 -8.43 13.24
N VAL A 94 -14.32 -7.58 12.20
CA VAL A 94 -15.54 -6.97 11.69
C VAL A 94 -16.22 -7.82 10.61
N ILE A 95 -15.43 -8.50 9.77
CA ILE A 95 -15.92 -9.31 8.64
C ILE A 95 -15.17 -10.64 8.67
N PRO A 96 -15.84 -11.80 8.51
CA PRO A 96 -15.21 -13.12 8.53
C PRO A 96 -14.45 -13.40 7.21
N LEU A 97 -13.50 -12.54 6.87
CA LEU A 97 -12.65 -12.62 5.69
C LEU A 97 -11.19 -12.60 6.13
N SER A 98 -10.35 -13.42 5.48
CA SER A 98 -8.91 -13.39 5.77
C SER A 98 -8.30 -12.05 5.36
N ALA A 99 -7.24 -11.63 6.05
CA ALA A 99 -6.53 -10.38 5.75
C ALA A 99 -6.04 -10.34 4.29
N GLN A 100 -5.58 -11.49 3.79
CA GLN A 100 -5.19 -11.66 2.39
C GLN A 100 -6.32 -11.41 1.41
N VAL A 101 -7.47 -12.03 1.61
CA VAL A 101 -8.58 -11.88 0.66
C VAL A 101 -9.08 -10.43 0.68
N LEU A 102 -9.17 -9.78 1.85
CA LEU A 102 -9.56 -8.37 1.88
C LEU A 102 -8.56 -7.48 1.15
N ALA A 103 -7.26 -7.67 1.39
CA ALA A 103 -6.22 -6.87 0.74
C ALA A 103 -6.30 -7.00 -0.79
N LEU A 104 -6.53 -8.21 -1.32
CA LEU A 104 -6.70 -8.42 -2.76
C LEU A 104 -7.97 -7.77 -3.31
N ILE A 105 -9.07 -7.78 -2.54
CA ILE A 105 -10.29 -7.04 -2.90
C ILE A 105 -9.97 -5.54 -2.99
N VAL A 106 -9.30 -4.97 -1.99
CA VAL A 106 -8.93 -3.55 -1.98
C VAL A 106 -8.02 -3.20 -3.17
N VAL A 107 -7.02 -4.03 -3.47
CA VAL A 107 -6.14 -3.86 -4.64
C VAL A 107 -6.94 -3.90 -5.94
N GLY A 108 -7.87 -4.84 -6.09
CA GLY A 108 -8.75 -4.91 -7.24
C GLY A 108 -9.65 -3.68 -7.37
N MET A 109 -10.21 -3.19 -6.25
CA MET A 109 -11.04 -1.99 -6.26
C MET A 109 -10.25 -0.73 -6.59
N LEU A 110 -9.01 -0.63 -6.13
CA LEU A 110 -8.09 0.45 -6.49
C LEU A 110 -7.72 0.42 -7.97
N ALA A 111 -7.57 -0.77 -8.57
CA ALA A 111 -7.37 -0.90 -10.02
C ALA A 111 -8.57 -0.35 -10.79
N VAL A 112 -9.78 -0.74 -10.39
CA VAL A 112 -11.01 -0.20 -10.99
C VAL A 112 -11.10 1.32 -10.80
N ASP A 113 -10.76 1.85 -9.62
CA ASP A 113 -10.77 3.30 -9.38
C ASP A 113 -9.80 4.04 -10.31
N PHE A 114 -8.58 3.53 -10.46
CA PHE A 114 -7.57 4.07 -11.36
C PHE A 114 -8.08 4.09 -12.80
N PHE A 115 -8.55 2.96 -13.33
CA PHE A 115 -8.95 2.87 -14.75
C PHE A 115 -10.29 3.54 -15.09
N ALA A 116 -11.24 3.59 -14.14
CA ALA A 116 -12.60 4.06 -14.42
C ALA A 116 -12.88 5.50 -13.96
N PHE A 117 -12.28 5.94 -12.85
CA PHE A 117 -12.70 7.15 -12.15
C PHE A 117 -11.60 8.20 -11.97
N GLU A 118 -10.33 7.86 -12.16
CA GLU A 118 -9.25 8.85 -12.05
C GLU A 118 -9.04 9.66 -13.34
N PRO A 119 -8.72 10.96 -13.21
CA PRO A 119 -8.19 11.73 -14.33
C PRO A 119 -6.74 11.29 -14.60
N HIS A 120 -6.46 10.96 -15.85
CA HIS A 120 -5.14 10.49 -16.28
C HIS A 120 -4.23 11.62 -16.77
N ARG A 121 -2.98 11.27 -17.06
CA ARG A 121 -1.87 12.18 -17.45
C ARG A 121 -1.45 13.12 -16.33
N ALA A 122 -1.66 12.71 -15.09
CA ALA A 122 -1.31 13.47 -13.89
C ALA A 122 0.05 13.07 -13.29
N PHE A 123 0.56 11.88 -13.62
CA PHE A 123 1.81 11.37 -13.05
C PHE A 123 3.04 11.91 -13.79
N LYS A 124 3.99 12.42 -13.00
CA LYS A 124 5.28 12.88 -13.52
C LYS A 124 6.24 11.69 -13.61
N PRO A 125 7.16 11.65 -14.60
CA PRO A 125 8.10 10.55 -14.75
C PRO A 125 9.07 10.39 -13.58
N VAL A 126 9.25 11.44 -12.78
CA VAL A 126 10.07 11.41 -11.56
C VAL A 126 9.37 10.71 -10.39
N TYR A 127 8.04 10.60 -10.40
CA TYR A 127 7.28 10.08 -9.25
C TYR A 127 7.66 8.66 -8.82
N PRO A 128 7.90 7.68 -9.71
CA PRO A 128 8.34 6.35 -9.30
C PRO A 128 9.59 6.38 -8.42
N LEU A 129 10.57 7.25 -8.74
CA LEU A 129 11.77 7.43 -7.94
C LEU A 129 11.48 8.09 -6.59
N VAL A 130 10.58 9.08 -6.56
CA VAL A 130 10.15 9.75 -5.32
C VAL A 130 9.43 8.78 -4.39
N TRP A 131 8.57 7.90 -4.92
CA TRP A 131 7.84 6.91 -4.12
C TRP A 131 8.76 5.88 -3.48
N LEU A 132 9.92 5.59 -4.07
CA LEU A 132 10.91 4.71 -3.46
C LEU A 132 11.47 5.24 -2.15
N VAL A 133 11.40 6.54 -1.88
CA VAL A 133 11.91 7.14 -0.62
C VAL A 133 11.25 6.55 0.62
N TYR A 134 10.00 6.07 0.51
CA TYR A 134 9.33 5.46 1.66
C TYR A 134 9.90 4.08 2.04
N LEU A 135 10.52 3.33 1.13
CA LEU A 135 11.17 2.04 1.45
C LEU A 135 12.33 2.16 2.44
N PRO A 136 13.36 3.03 2.24
CA PRO A 136 14.42 3.21 3.23
C PRO A 136 13.89 3.83 4.53
N LEU A 137 12.89 4.72 4.48
CA LEU A 137 12.24 5.25 5.68
C LEU A 137 11.54 4.14 6.49
N TYR A 138 10.82 3.26 5.80
CA TYR A 138 10.17 2.10 6.39
C TYR A 138 11.19 1.12 6.99
N ALA A 139 12.26 0.81 6.26
CA ALA A 139 13.32 -0.07 6.76
C ALA A 139 13.98 0.51 8.01
N ALA A 140 14.32 1.80 8.00
CA ALA A 140 14.88 2.50 9.15
C ALA A 140 13.92 2.46 10.36
N PHE A 141 12.62 2.70 10.14
CA PHE A 141 11.60 2.57 11.17
C PHE A 141 11.54 1.15 11.74
N ALA A 142 11.45 0.13 10.89
CA ALA A 142 11.32 -1.27 11.31
C ALA A 142 12.54 -1.73 12.13
N ILE A 143 13.74 -1.33 11.69
CA ILE A 143 15.01 -1.61 12.37
C ILE A 143 15.10 -0.87 13.70
N ALA A 144 14.84 0.44 13.72
CA ALA A 144 14.92 1.24 14.95
C ALA A 144 13.91 0.76 16.00
N ARG A 145 12.69 0.44 15.58
CA ARG A 145 11.66 -0.14 16.46
C ARG A 145 12.13 -1.48 17.03
N ALA A 146 12.68 -2.37 16.21
CA ALA A 146 13.15 -3.67 16.67
C ALA A 146 14.33 -3.55 17.65
N TYR A 147 15.20 -2.55 17.46
CA TYR A 147 16.30 -2.25 18.37
C TYR A 147 15.82 -1.76 19.74
N TRP A 148 14.87 -0.82 19.78
CA TRP A 148 14.35 -0.29 21.05
C TRP A 148 13.33 -1.21 21.74
N PHE A 149 12.62 -2.04 20.98
CA PHE A 149 11.58 -2.94 21.50
C PHE A 149 11.80 -4.39 21.03
N PRO A 150 12.86 -5.07 21.53
CA PRO A 150 13.28 -6.38 21.04
C PRO A 150 12.29 -7.52 21.32
N HIS A 151 11.29 -7.30 22.17
CA HIS A 151 10.27 -8.29 22.53
C HIS A 151 8.87 -7.93 22.02
N SER A 152 8.72 -6.88 21.21
CA SER A 152 7.42 -6.36 20.81
C SER A 152 7.10 -6.57 19.32
N GLY A 153 7.58 -7.68 18.75
CA GLY A 153 7.45 -8.07 17.34
C GLY A 153 6.03 -8.42 16.89
N PRO A 154 5.71 -8.29 15.58
CA PRO A 154 4.48 -8.86 15.03
C PRO A 154 4.62 -10.37 14.72
N THR A 155 5.84 -10.91 14.79
CA THR A 155 6.16 -12.33 14.60
C THR A 155 6.89 -12.86 15.83
N ALA A 156 7.45 -14.07 15.75
CA ALA A 156 8.40 -14.57 16.76
C ALA A 156 9.64 -13.67 16.93
N ASN A 157 9.94 -12.84 15.91
CA ASN A 157 11.04 -11.88 15.93
C ASN A 157 10.51 -10.45 16.13
N ALA A 158 11.35 -9.57 16.69
CA ALA A 158 11.06 -8.14 16.80
C ALA A 158 10.80 -7.46 15.44
N TYR A 159 11.36 -8.05 14.37
CA TYR A 159 11.29 -7.58 12.99
C TYR A 159 10.05 -8.12 12.26
N PRO A 160 9.46 -7.33 11.35
CA PRO A 160 8.34 -7.80 10.53
C PRO A 160 8.78 -8.79 9.45
N TYR A 161 10.02 -8.70 8.98
CA TYR A 161 10.56 -9.57 7.93
C TYR A 161 11.99 -10.01 8.24
N ASP A 162 12.33 -11.25 7.88
CA ASP A 162 13.62 -11.86 8.20
C ASP A 162 14.80 -11.13 7.54
N TYR A 163 14.61 -10.60 6.34
CA TYR A 163 15.65 -9.83 5.63
C TYR A 163 16.01 -8.50 6.31
N LEU A 164 15.24 -8.05 7.31
CA LEU A 164 15.56 -6.87 8.11
C LEU A 164 16.31 -7.20 9.41
N ILE A 165 16.46 -8.49 9.76
CA ILE A 165 17.14 -8.91 10.98
C ILE A 165 18.63 -8.62 10.86
N ILE A 166 19.11 -7.63 11.62
CA ILE A 166 20.50 -7.13 11.53
C ILE A 166 21.52 -8.24 11.83
N THR A 167 21.23 -9.10 12.81
CA THR A 167 22.14 -10.19 13.23
C THR A 167 22.24 -11.32 12.21
N GLN A 168 21.32 -11.37 11.24
CA GLN A 168 21.28 -12.37 10.16
C GLN A 168 21.56 -11.72 8.79
N PHE A 169 21.89 -10.43 8.77
CA PHE A 169 22.07 -9.69 7.54
C PHE A 169 23.25 -10.24 6.74
N THR A 170 22.97 -10.63 5.50
CA THR A 170 23.97 -11.05 4.53
C THR A 170 23.68 -10.39 3.18
N TRP A 171 24.73 -10.10 2.40
CA TRP A 171 24.56 -9.58 1.05
C TRP A 171 23.78 -10.53 0.16
N GLY A 172 24.10 -11.84 0.21
CA GLY A 172 23.44 -12.87 -0.59
C GLY A 172 21.97 -13.08 -0.24
N GLY A 173 21.57 -12.88 1.02
CA GLY A 173 20.18 -13.00 1.46
C GLY A 173 19.46 -11.65 1.49
N ALA A 174 19.71 -10.88 2.54
CA ALA A 174 19.00 -9.63 2.84
C ALA A 174 19.23 -8.54 1.77
N GLY A 175 20.48 -8.37 1.31
CA GLY A 175 20.81 -7.38 0.28
C GLY A 175 20.06 -7.63 -1.03
N VAL A 176 20.08 -8.88 -1.52
CA VAL A 176 19.35 -9.29 -2.73
C VAL A 176 17.83 -9.15 -2.54
N ALA A 177 17.30 -9.49 -1.37
CA ALA A 177 15.87 -9.31 -1.08
C ALA A 177 15.44 -7.84 -1.17
N CYS A 178 16.21 -6.93 -0.55
CA CYS A 178 15.97 -5.49 -0.64
C CYS A 178 16.01 -4.99 -2.10
N LEU A 179 16.97 -5.45 -2.91
CA LEU A 179 17.06 -5.07 -4.33
C LEU A 179 15.86 -5.58 -5.13
N LYS A 180 15.39 -6.81 -4.89
CA LYS A 180 14.17 -7.35 -5.53
C LYS A 180 12.95 -6.52 -5.18
N ILE A 181 12.79 -6.13 -3.91
CA ILE A 181 11.68 -5.28 -3.46
C ILE A 181 11.75 -3.92 -4.16
N VAL A 182 12.89 -3.24 -4.11
CA VAL A 182 13.07 -1.93 -4.80
C VAL A 182 12.76 -2.05 -6.29
N ALA A 183 13.23 -3.10 -6.96
CA ALA A 183 12.97 -3.33 -8.37
C ALA A 183 11.48 -3.50 -8.68
N ILE A 184 10.74 -4.24 -7.84
CA ILE A 184 9.28 -4.40 -8.01
C ILE A 184 8.55 -3.08 -7.84
N TYR A 185 8.85 -2.33 -6.78
CA TYR A 185 8.19 -1.04 -6.52
C TYR A 185 8.48 -0.03 -7.64
N LEU A 186 9.71 -0.01 -8.14
CA LEU A 186 10.07 0.81 -9.29
C LEU A 186 9.32 0.37 -10.55
N ALA A 187 9.31 -0.93 -10.85
CA ALA A 187 8.63 -1.47 -12.03
C ALA A 187 7.13 -1.16 -12.01
N VAL A 188 6.45 -1.41 -10.88
CA VAL A 188 5.03 -1.09 -10.71
C VAL A 188 4.79 0.42 -10.86
N GLY A 189 5.60 1.26 -10.22
CA GLY A 189 5.46 2.72 -10.33
C GLY A 189 5.64 3.22 -11.76
N VAL A 190 6.62 2.67 -12.50
CA VAL A 190 6.83 2.99 -13.92
C VAL A 190 5.65 2.53 -14.77
N VAL A 191 5.18 1.30 -14.58
CA VAL A 191 4.02 0.75 -15.31
C VAL A 191 2.77 1.61 -15.09
N LEU A 192 2.50 2.04 -13.86
CA LEU A 192 1.38 2.95 -13.57
C LEU A 192 1.55 4.30 -14.27
N CYS A 193 2.76 4.86 -14.31
CA CYS A 193 3.02 6.10 -15.06
C CYS A 193 2.85 5.94 -16.57
N LEU A 194 3.15 4.75 -17.12
CA LEU A 194 2.91 4.45 -18.53
C LEU A 194 1.42 4.36 -18.84
N PHE A 195 0.64 3.65 -18.00
CA PHE A 195 -0.82 3.59 -18.15
C PHE A 195 -1.46 4.97 -18.00
N ASP A 196 -1.07 5.74 -16.99
CA ASP A 196 -1.56 7.11 -16.77
C ASP A 196 -1.29 8.02 -17.99
N ARG A 197 -0.19 7.79 -18.72
CA ARG A 197 0.10 8.53 -19.95
C ARG A 197 -0.67 8.06 -21.17
N ALA A 198 -0.87 6.74 -21.28
CA ALA A 198 -1.55 6.13 -22.41
C ALA A 198 -3.05 6.45 -22.42
N LEU A 199 -3.65 6.59 -21.24
CA LEU A 199 -5.08 6.84 -21.07
C LEU A 199 -5.48 8.31 -21.32
N PRO A 200 -6.75 8.57 -21.70
CA PRO A 200 -7.23 9.91 -22.01
C PRO A 200 -7.27 10.80 -20.76
N ALA A 201 -6.99 12.09 -20.94
CA ALA A 201 -6.89 13.06 -19.84
C ALA A 201 -8.20 13.26 -19.05
N LYS A 202 -9.35 12.94 -19.66
CA LYS A 202 -10.66 13.00 -19.00
C LYS A 202 -11.04 11.64 -18.47
N SER A 203 -11.44 11.59 -17.20
CA SER A 203 -12.08 10.39 -16.66
C SER A 203 -13.43 10.19 -17.35
N ALA A 204 -13.91 8.95 -17.44
CA ALA A 204 -15.28 8.66 -17.90
C ALA A 204 -16.37 9.28 -17.01
N ALA A 205 -15.98 9.89 -15.88
CA ALA A 205 -16.87 10.49 -14.90
C ALA A 205 -17.13 12.01 -15.07
N GLU A 206 -16.49 12.66 -16.05
CA GLU A 206 -16.81 14.02 -16.50
C GLU A 206 -17.86 14.06 -17.61
#